data_AF-A0A7X2SWI7-F1
#
_entry.id   AF-A0A7X2SWI7-F1
#
_cell.length_a   1.000
_cell.length_b   1.000
_cell.length_c   1.000
_cell.angle_alpha   90.00
_cell.angle_beta   90.00
_cell.angle_gamma   90.00
#
_symmetry.space_group_name_H-M   'P 1'
#
loop_
_entity.id
_entity.type
_entity.pdbx_description
1 polymer ?
#
loop_
_entity_poly.entity_id
_entity_poly.type
_entity_poly.pdbx_seq_one_letter_code
_entity_poly.pdbx_strand_id
1 'polypeptide(L)'
;VKAMSVLVYPFVAVLMLMACYLIPHWHGAVLSTLNVQPAGSSLWMTLWLAIPVMVFSFNHSPIISSFALAKREEYGDAAEKKCSRILACSHLMMVVTVMFFVFSCVLSLSPEDLHAAKAQNITILSYLANHFKVPMIAWLGPLIAIVAITKSFLGHYLGAREGFNGMVNKALRSRGKTIAPARLNRLTGLFMLLTTWLVATLDPNILGMIETLGGPVIAMILFLMPMYAIQKVPAMRKYSGHISNLFVVLIGLIAISAIFYSLVK
;
A
#
# COMPACT_ATOMS: atom_id res chain seq x y z
N VAL A 1 10.84 -3.57 -15.18
CA VAL A 1 10.34 -4.67 -14.33
C VAL A 1 11.49 -5.52 -13.78
N LYS A 2 12.35 -6.13 -14.61
CA LYS A 2 13.46 -7.00 -14.15
C LYS A 2 14.36 -6.37 -13.07
N ALA A 3 14.87 -5.15 -13.27
CA ALA A 3 15.69 -4.46 -12.26
C ALA A 3 14.94 -4.21 -10.93
N MET A 4 13.65 -3.85 -11.00
CA MET A 4 12.80 -3.61 -9.82
C MET A 4 12.44 -4.91 -9.09
N SER A 5 12.32 -6.01 -9.82
CA SER A 5 12.06 -7.34 -9.26
C SER A 5 13.28 -7.87 -8.50
N VAL A 6 14.50 -7.65 -9.00
CA VAL A 6 15.74 -8.07 -8.31
C VAL A 6 15.94 -7.28 -7.01
N LEU A 7 15.55 -6.01 -7.00
CA LEU A 7 15.70 -5.12 -5.84
C LEU A 7 14.81 -5.50 -4.64
N VAL A 8 13.85 -6.43 -4.79
CA VAL A 8 13.04 -6.93 -3.66
C VAL A 8 13.84 -7.75 -2.67
N TYR A 9 14.77 -8.58 -3.16
CA TYR A 9 15.53 -9.50 -2.32
C TYR A 9 16.45 -8.77 -1.32
N PRO A 10 17.31 -7.82 -1.75
CA PRO A 10 18.13 -7.08 -0.80
C PRO A 10 17.28 -6.24 0.15
N PHE A 11 16.16 -5.67 -0.31
CA PHE A 11 15.26 -4.91 0.54
C PHE A 11 14.63 -5.76 1.65
N VAL A 12 14.07 -6.93 1.30
CA VAL A 12 13.50 -7.85 2.28
C VAL A 12 14.59 -8.36 3.24
N ALA A 13 15.77 -8.70 2.73
CA ALA A 13 16.89 -9.14 3.57
C ALA A 13 17.26 -8.08 4.62
N VAL A 14 17.37 -6.81 4.21
CA VAL A 14 17.64 -5.69 5.10
C VAL A 14 16.55 -5.53 6.15
N LEU A 15 15.27 -5.59 5.77
CA LEU A 15 14.16 -5.49 6.73
C LEU A 15 14.21 -6.63 7.76
N MET A 16 14.48 -7.86 7.31
CA MET A 16 14.60 -9.01 8.19
C MET A 16 15.81 -8.91 9.13
N LEU A 17 16.97 -8.48 8.62
CA LEU A 17 18.16 -8.26 9.43
C LEU A 17 17.92 -7.16 10.47
N MET A 18 17.26 -6.07 10.09
CA MET A 18 16.89 -5.00 11.02
C MET A 18 15.93 -5.50 12.09
N ALA A 19 14.90 -6.25 11.70
CA ALA A 19 13.96 -6.85 12.66
C ALA A 19 14.69 -7.79 13.64
N CYS A 20 15.60 -8.64 13.16
CA CYS A 20 16.42 -9.49 14.03
C CYS A 20 17.34 -8.67 14.95
N TYR A 21 17.96 -7.60 14.43
CA TYR A 21 18.83 -6.71 15.20
C TYR A 21 18.10 -6.02 16.35
N LEU A 22 16.81 -5.75 16.17
CA LEU A 22 15.98 -5.09 17.16
C LEU A 22 15.50 -6.02 18.30
N ILE A 23 15.56 -7.34 18.14
CA ILE A 23 15.12 -8.32 19.17
C ILE A 23 15.70 -8.04 20.57
N PRO A 24 17.00 -7.76 20.74
CA PRO A 24 17.57 -7.46 22.06
C PRO A 24 17.02 -6.19 22.70
N HIS A 25 16.40 -5.30 21.92
CA HIS A 25 15.81 -4.05 22.37
C HIS A 25 14.31 -4.15 22.65
N TRP A 26 13.71 -5.34 22.49
CA TRP A 26 12.27 -5.52 22.71
C TRP A 26 11.90 -5.30 24.18
N HIS A 27 10.89 -4.45 24.39
CA HIS A 27 10.33 -4.11 25.68
C HIS A 27 8.79 -3.96 25.60
N GLY A 28 8.11 -4.15 26.73
CA GLY A 28 6.65 -4.08 26.81
C GLY A 28 6.04 -2.67 26.91
N ALA A 29 6.79 -1.59 26.68
CA ALA A 29 6.33 -0.21 26.94
C ALA A 29 5.05 0.16 26.16
N VAL A 30 4.87 -0.37 24.95
CA VAL A 30 3.62 -0.17 24.19
C VAL A 30 2.46 -0.94 24.82
N LEU A 31 2.68 -2.10 25.42
CA LEU A 31 1.63 -2.90 26.06
C LEU A 31 1.06 -2.20 27.30
N SER A 32 1.85 -1.40 28.02
CA SER A 32 1.33 -0.58 29.12
C SER A 32 0.32 0.47 28.67
N THR A 33 0.42 0.97 27.43
CA THR A 33 -0.58 1.90 26.87
C THR A 33 -1.89 1.22 26.46
N LEU A 34 -1.87 -0.10 26.26
CA LEU A 34 -3.08 -0.88 26.00
C LEU A 34 -3.91 -1.12 27.27
N ASN A 35 -3.34 -0.93 28.45
CA ASN A 35 -3.94 -1.33 29.73
C ASN A 35 -4.64 -0.21 30.52
N VAL A 36 -5.06 0.89 29.88
CA VAL A 36 -5.70 2.03 30.59
C VAL A 36 -6.96 2.53 29.87
N GLN A 37 -8.10 1.86 30.10
CA GLN A 37 -9.33 2.42 30.70
C GLN A 37 -10.48 1.38 30.65
N PRO A 38 -11.30 1.24 31.71
CA PRO A 38 -12.52 0.43 31.71
C PRO A 38 -13.66 1.17 30.98
N ALA A 39 -13.41 1.60 29.75
CA ALA A 39 -14.40 2.05 28.81
C ALA A 39 -14.18 1.22 27.55
N GLY A 40 -14.91 0.12 27.42
CA GLY A 40 -14.81 -0.85 26.32
C GLY A 40 -15.08 -0.30 24.91
N SER A 41 -15.09 1.01 24.73
CA SER A 41 -15.29 1.72 23.47
C SER A 41 -14.00 2.23 22.80
N SER A 42 -12.85 2.31 23.49
CA SER A 42 -11.63 2.91 22.89
C SER A 42 -10.89 1.96 21.95
N LEU A 43 -10.59 0.73 22.37
CA LEU A 43 -9.82 -0.22 21.54
C LEU A 43 -10.57 -0.62 20.26
N TRP A 44 -11.87 -0.91 20.34
CA TRP A 44 -12.67 -1.23 19.16
C TRP A 44 -12.76 -0.07 18.18
N MET A 45 -12.89 1.17 18.68
CA MET A 45 -12.85 2.37 17.86
C MET A 45 -11.48 2.52 17.18
N THR A 46 -10.38 2.37 17.93
CA THR A 46 -9.02 2.44 17.37
C THR A 46 -8.79 1.38 16.29
N LEU A 47 -9.19 0.13 16.54
CA LEU A 47 -9.07 -0.96 15.56
C LEU A 47 -9.91 -0.67 14.30
N TRP A 48 -11.14 -0.20 14.47
CA TRP A 48 -12.02 0.15 13.36
C TRP A 48 -11.44 1.29 12.51
N LEU A 49 -10.96 2.35 13.15
CA LEU A 49 -10.32 3.50 12.47
C LEU A 49 -8.97 3.15 11.84
N ALA A 50 -8.31 2.06 12.25
CA ALA A 50 -7.07 1.57 11.63
C ALA A 50 -7.31 0.75 10.35
N ILE A 51 -8.53 0.25 10.11
CA ILE A 51 -8.85 -0.58 8.94
C ILE A 51 -8.48 0.10 7.61
N PRO A 52 -8.80 1.39 7.36
CA PRO A 52 -8.45 2.06 6.11
C PRO A 52 -6.95 2.08 5.84
N VAL A 53 -6.15 2.35 6.88
CA VAL A 53 -4.69 2.35 6.81
C VAL A 53 -4.17 0.94 6.49
N MET A 54 -4.75 -0.09 7.11
CA MET A 54 -4.42 -1.50 6.82
C MET A 54 -4.74 -1.87 5.37
N VAL A 55 -5.95 -1.54 4.90
CA VAL A 55 -6.38 -1.77 3.51
C VAL A 55 -5.43 -1.10 2.52
N PHE A 56 -5.07 0.15 2.78
CA PHE A 56 -4.11 0.88 1.97
C PHE A 56 -2.74 0.23 1.98
N SER A 57 -2.26 -0.20 3.15
CA SER A 57 -0.91 -0.77 3.34
C SER A 57 -0.70 -2.08 2.57
N PHE A 58 -1.76 -2.86 2.33
CA PHE A 58 -1.71 -4.09 1.54
C PHE A 58 -2.18 -3.91 0.07
N ASN A 59 -2.32 -2.66 -0.38
CA ASN A 59 -2.74 -2.37 -1.74
C ASN A 59 -1.60 -2.57 -2.76
N HIS A 60 -1.78 -3.55 -3.64
CA HIS A 60 -0.89 -3.83 -4.76
C HIS A 60 -1.67 -3.82 -6.10
N SER A 61 -2.90 -3.29 -6.11
CA SER A 61 -3.72 -3.20 -7.33
C SER A 61 -3.02 -2.52 -8.52
N PRO A 62 -2.14 -1.50 -8.37
CA PRO A 62 -1.51 -0.84 -9.51
C PRO A 62 -0.62 -1.75 -10.36
N ILE A 63 -0.08 -2.83 -9.78
CA ILE A 63 0.80 -3.76 -10.51
C ILE A 63 0.05 -4.97 -11.08
N ILE A 64 -1.20 -5.24 -10.64
CA ILE A 64 -1.92 -6.47 -11.01
C ILE A 64 -2.14 -6.58 -12.52
N SER A 65 -2.53 -5.50 -13.21
CA SER A 65 -2.72 -5.51 -14.67
C SER A 65 -1.44 -5.90 -15.40
N SER A 66 -0.33 -5.20 -15.08
CA SER A 66 0.98 -5.47 -15.67
C SER A 66 1.52 -6.88 -15.33
N PHE A 67 1.26 -7.37 -14.12
CA PHE A 67 1.62 -8.71 -13.69
C PHE A 67 0.84 -9.78 -14.45
N ALA A 68 -0.48 -9.62 -14.56
CA ALA A 68 -1.35 -10.56 -15.26
C ALA A 68 -1.00 -10.64 -16.75
N LEU A 69 -0.73 -9.50 -17.41
CA LEU A 69 -0.29 -9.45 -18.81
C LEU A 69 1.05 -10.18 -19.00
N ALA A 70 2.07 -9.87 -18.19
CA ALA A 70 3.37 -10.52 -18.28
C ALA A 70 3.29 -12.05 -18.08
N LYS A 71 2.42 -12.52 -17.18
CA LYS A 71 2.22 -13.95 -16.96
C LYS A 71 1.34 -14.61 -18.02
N ARG A 72 0.44 -13.87 -18.66
CA ARG A 72 -0.32 -14.35 -19.82
C ARG A 72 0.60 -14.57 -21.02
N GLU A 73 1.57 -13.70 -21.25
CA GLU A 73 2.61 -13.88 -22.28
C GLU A 73 3.50 -15.10 -22.01
N GLU A 74 3.85 -15.35 -20.74
CA GLU A 74 4.75 -16.44 -20.35
C GLU A 74 4.07 -17.82 -20.28
N TYR A 75 2.81 -17.88 -19.81
CA TYR A 75 2.13 -19.15 -19.49
C TYR A 75 0.85 -19.40 -20.30
N GLY A 76 0.45 -18.49 -21.19
CA GLY A 76 -0.75 -18.65 -22.02
C GLY A 76 -2.01 -18.96 -21.20
N ASP A 77 -2.67 -20.07 -21.52
CA ASP A 77 -3.90 -20.49 -20.84
C ASP A 77 -3.70 -20.93 -19.39
N ALA A 78 -2.49 -21.35 -19.01
CA ALA A 78 -2.17 -21.68 -17.61
C ALA A 78 -1.94 -20.44 -16.73
N ALA A 79 -1.97 -19.24 -17.30
CA ALA A 79 -1.62 -18.00 -16.60
C ALA A 79 -2.51 -17.72 -15.38
N GLU A 80 -3.83 -17.96 -15.44
CA GLU A 80 -4.74 -17.68 -14.32
C GLU A 80 -4.35 -18.48 -13.06
N LYS A 81 -4.15 -19.79 -13.20
CA LYS A 81 -3.75 -20.67 -12.08
C LYS A 81 -2.35 -20.34 -11.57
N LYS A 82 -1.41 -19.98 -12.46
CA LYS A 82 -0.06 -19.56 -12.08
C LYS A 82 -0.06 -18.22 -11.35
N CYS A 83 -0.82 -17.24 -11.83
CA CYS A 83 -1.01 -15.94 -11.19
C CYS A 83 -1.55 -16.12 -9.76
N SER A 84 -2.62 -16.91 -9.58
CA SER A 84 -3.18 -17.16 -8.25
C SER A 84 -2.18 -17.78 -7.28
N ARG A 85 -1.39 -18.77 -7.73
CA ARG A 85 -0.35 -19.39 -6.90
C ARG A 85 0.78 -18.42 -6.54
N ILE A 86 1.26 -17.63 -7.51
CA ILE A 86 2.31 -16.63 -7.29
C ILE A 86 1.81 -15.55 -6.33
N LEU A 87 0.57 -15.07 -6.51
CA LEU A 87 -0.05 -14.07 -5.64
C LEU A 87 -0.18 -14.61 -4.21
N ALA A 88 -0.70 -15.83 -4.02
CA ALA A 88 -0.84 -16.43 -2.70
C ALA A 88 0.51 -16.55 -1.96
N CYS A 89 1.54 -17.06 -2.65
CA CYS A 89 2.88 -17.19 -2.08
C CYS A 89 3.50 -15.82 -1.77
N SER A 90 3.36 -14.85 -2.68
CA SER A 90 3.89 -13.49 -2.50
C SER A 90 3.21 -12.76 -1.35
N HIS A 91 1.89 -12.93 -1.20
CA HIS A 91 1.11 -12.39 -0.08
C HIS A 91 1.56 -12.98 1.25
N LEU A 92 1.71 -14.30 1.33
CA LEU A 92 2.20 -14.95 2.55
C LEU A 92 3.60 -14.43 2.94
N MET A 93 4.53 -14.37 1.98
CA MET A 93 5.86 -13.83 2.23
C MET A 93 5.82 -12.38 2.69
N MET A 94 5.02 -11.54 2.03
CA MET A 94 4.86 -10.14 2.41
C MET A 94 4.30 -10.00 3.83
N VAL A 95 3.22 -10.71 4.16
CA VAL A 95 2.62 -10.63 5.51
C VAL A 95 3.61 -11.07 6.56
N VAL A 96 4.29 -12.21 6.39
CA VAL A 96 5.26 -12.70 7.39
C VAL A 96 6.41 -11.71 7.59
N THR A 97 7.00 -11.21 6.51
CA THR A 97 8.16 -10.31 6.57
C THR A 97 7.78 -8.93 7.12
N VAL A 98 6.69 -8.35 6.65
CA VAL A 98 6.22 -7.02 7.10
C VAL A 98 5.75 -7.10 8.54
N MET A 99 4.98 -8.12 8.93
CA MET A 99 4.51 -8.24 10.32
C MET A 99 5.66 -8.48 11.29
N PHE A 100 6.64 -9.31 10.94
CA PHE A 100 7.83 -9.49 11.77
C PHE A 100 8.58 -8.18 12.00
N PHE A 101 8.77 -7.38 10.94
CA PHE A 101 9.38 -6.07 11.05
C PHE A 101 8.52 -5.09 11.87
N VAL A 102 7.21 -5.03 11.65
CA VAL A 102 6.28 -4.16 12.41
C VAL A 102 6.29 -4.50 13.89
N PHE A 103 6.14 -5.78 14.26
CA PHE A 103 6.22 -6.20 15.66
C PHE A 103 7.56 -5.84 16.28
N SER A 104 8.66 -6.06 15.55
CA SER A 104 9.97 -5.72 16.04
C SER A 104 10.12 -4.22 16.31
N CYS A 105 9.62 -3.36 15.42
CA CYS A 105 9.63 -1.91 15.62
C CYS A 105 8.78 -1.49 16.82
N VAL A 106 7.54 -2.01 16.92
CA VAL A 106 6.60 -1.66 17.99
C VAL A 106 7.12 -2.12 19.36
N LEU A 107 7.77 -3.28 19.43
CA LEU A 107 8.35 -3.76 20.68
C LEU A 107 9.65 -3.04 21.05
N SER A 108 10.37 -2.43 20.10
CA SER A 108 11.65 -1.76 20.38
C SER A 108 11.55 -0.26 20.60
N LEU A 109 10.41 0.35 20.27
CA LEU A 109 10.20 1.79 20.34
C LEU A 109 9.17 2.12 21.41
N SER A 110 9.42 3.20 22.15
CA SER A 110 8.43 3.70 23.11
C SER A 110 7.25 4.36 22.40
N PRO A 111 6.10 4.53 23.06
CA PRO A 111 4.99 5.34 22.53
C PRO A 111 5.44 6.75 22.13
N GLU A 112 6.32 7.38 22.92
CA GLU A 112 6.87 8.71 22.65
C GLU A 112 7.67 8.74 21.35
N ASP A 113 8.46 7.70 21.09
CA ASP A 113 9.21 7.56 19.85
C ASP A 113 8.31 7.44 18.62
N LEU A 114 7.24 6.64 18.72
CA LEU A 114 6.25 6.49 17.65
C LEU A 114 5.50 7.80 17.39
N HIS A 115 5.17 8.56 18.44
CA HIS A 115 4.60 9.88 18.32
C HIS A 115 5.57 10.88 17.67
N ALA A 116 6.85 10.85 18.04
CA ALA A 116 7.88 11.68 17.43
C ALA A 116 8.07 11.35 15.94
N ALA A 117 8.12 10.06 15.58
CA ALA A 117 8.20 9.61 14.19
C ALA A 117 7.00 10.11 13.37
N LYS A 118 5.78 10.01 13.93
CA LYS A 118 4.56 10.53 13.31
C LYS A 118 4.61 12.05 13.12
N ALA A 119 5.07 12.79 14.13
CA ALA A 119 5.18 14.25 14.08
C ALA A 119 6.20 14.73 13.05
N GLN A 120 7.30 13.99 12.88
CA GLN A 120 8.33 14.27 11.88
C GLN A 120 7.92 13.86 10.46
N ASN A 121 6.80 13.15 10.27
CA ASN A 121 6.34 12.65 8.97
C ASN A 121 7.39 11.79 8.22
N ILE A 122 8.30 11.12 8.95
CA ILE A 122 9.34 10.27 8.37
C ILE A 122 9.01 8.79 8.45
N THR A 123 9.67 7.98 7.63
CA THR A 123 9.52 6.52 7.69
C THR A 123 10.09 5.96 9.00
N ILE A 124 9.54 4.85 9.48
CA ILE A 124 10.06 4.18 10.67
C ILE A 124 11.53 3.75 10.51
N LEU A 125 11.95 3.41 9.30
CA LEU A 125 13.33 3.06 9.00
C LEU A 125 14.26 4.27 9.15
N SER A 126 13.84 5.44 8.65
CA SER A 126 14.56 6.70 8.85
C SER A 126 14.62 7.07 10.32
N TYR A 127 13.53 6.87 11.06
CA TYR A 127 13.48 7.15 12.49
C TYR A 127 14.45 6.26 13.27
N LEU A 128 14.41 4.94 13.05
CA LEU A 128 15.31 3.97 13.69
C LEU A 128 16.79 4.28 13.42
N ALA A 129 17.12 4.69 12.19
CA ALA A 129 18.48 5.05 11.81
C ALA A 129 19.00 6.27 12.61
N ASN A 130 18.12 7.22 12.91
CA ASN A 130 18.47 8.41 13.68
C ASN A 130 18.47 8.13 15.20
N HIS A 131 17.54 7.30 15.67
CA HIS A 131 17.33 7.02 17.10
C HIS A 131 18.46 6.17 17.70
N PHE A 132 18.82 5.05 17.07
CA PHE A 132 19.82 4.13 17.63
C PHE A 132 21.27 4.58 17.41
N LYS A 133 21.50 5.67 16.66
CA LYS A 133 22.83 6.26 16.36
C LYS A 133 23.90 5.24 15.93
N VAL A 134 23.50 4.12 15.34
CA VAL A 134 24.44 3.10 14.87
C VAL A 134 25.04 3.58 13.56
N PRO A 135 26.37 3.79 13.47
CA PRO A 135 27.01 4.39 12.29
C PRO A 135 26.66 3.66 10.99
N MET A 136 26.62 2.32 11.01
CA MET A 136 26.26 1.52 9.83
C MET A 136 24.81 1.76 9.39
N ILE A 137 23.86 1.85 10.33
CA ILE A 137 22.44 2.03 10.03
C ILE A 137 22.15 3.47 9.60
N ALA A 138 22.87 4.45 10.15
CA ALA A 138 22.74 5.86 9.78
C ALA A 138 23.09 6.13 8.31
N TRP A 139 24.10 5.44 7.76
CA TRP A 139 24.46 5.56 6.34
C TRP A 139 23.59 4.68 5.43
N LEU A 140 23.28 3.46 5.86
CA LEU A 140 22.55 2.50 5.03
C LEU A 140 21.05 2.80 4.99
N GLY A 141 20.47 3.30 6.10
CA GLY A 141 19.04 3.56 6.26
C GLY A 141 18.45 4.49 5.18
N PRO A 142 19.01 5.69 4.95
CA PRO A 142 18.57 6.57 3.87
C PRO A 142 18.69 5.94 2.48
N LEU A 143 19.75 5.18 2.22
CA LEU A 143 19.95 4.48 0.94
C LEU A 143 18.88 3.41 0.71
N ILE A 144 18.58 2.61 1.75
CA ILE A 144 17.50 1.62 1.73
C ILE A 144 16.15 2.31 1.52
N ALA A 145 15.92 3.44 2.20
CA ALA A 145 14.68 4.21 2.05
C ALA A 145 14.51 4.73 0.62
N ILE A 146 15.55 5.30 0.00
CA ILE A 146 15.53 5.75 -1.40
C ILE A 146 15.23 4.59 -2.36
N VAL A 147 15.90 3.45 -2.16
CA VAL A 147 15.67 2.23 -2.93
C VAL A 147 14.21 1.75 -2.81
N ALA A 148 13.67 1.74 -1.58
CA ALA A 148 12.31 1.33 -1.30
C ALA A 148 11.27 2.28 -1.93
N ILE A 149 11.45 3.59 -1.76
CA ILE A 149 10.58 4.63 -2.29
C ILE A 149 10.59 4.58 -3.82
N THR A 150 11.77 4.51 -4.44
CA THR A 150 11.90 4.47 -5.91
C THR A 150 11.18 3.26 -6.50
N LYS A 151 11.34 2.10 -5.89
CA LYS A 151 10.68 0.87 -6.32
C LYS A 151 9.16 0.96 -6.15
N SER A 152 8.70 1.42 -5.00
CA SER A 152 7.27 1.60 -4.72
C SER A 152 6.65 2.58 -5.72
N PHE A 153 7.29 3.73 -5.92
CA PHE A 153 6.87 4.77 -6.86
C PHE A 153 6.67 4.21 -8.27
N LEU A 154 7.62 3.43 -8.79
CA LEU A 154 7.50 2.86 -10.14
C LEU A 154 6.31 1.91 -10.29
N GLY A 155 6.01 1.11 -9.26
CA GLY A 155 4.83 0.24 -9.26
C GLY A 155 3.52 1.03 -9.33
N HIS A 156 3.39 2.07 -8.49
CA HIS A 156 2.21 2.94 -8.48
C HIS A 156 2.11 3.81 -9.74
N TYR A 157 3.24 4.32 -10.25
CA TYR A 157 3.31 5.12 -11.46
C TYR A 157 2.77 4.39 -12.68
N LEU A 158 3.07 3.09 -12.84
CA LEU A 158 2.57 2.30 -13.95
C LEU A 158 1.04 2.26 -13.97
N GLY A 159 0.42 1.95 -12.82
CA GLY A 159 -1.04 1.92 -12.70
C GLY A 159 -1.68 3.31 -12.84
N ALA A 160 -1.08 4.33 -12.23
CA ALA A 160 -1.56 5.71 -12.35
C ALA A 160 -1.51 6.22 -13.80
N ARG A 161 -0.42 5.93 -14.52
CA ARG A 161 -0.26 6.26 -15.94
C ARG A 161 -1.27 5.52 -16.80
N GLU A 162 -1.48 4.23 -16.56
CA GLU A 162 -2.47 3.42 -17.29
C GLU A 162 -3.89 3.99 -17.09
N GLY A 163 -4.27 4.24 -15.83
CA GLY A 163 -5.56 4.84 -15.49
C GLY A 163 -5.77 6.22 -16.11
N PHE A 164 -4.79 7.12 -15.96
CA PHE A 164 -4.87 8.48 -16.51
C PHE A 164 -4.94 8.49 -18.04
N ASN A 165 -4.06 7.73 -18.71
CA ASN A 165 -4.10 7.61 -20.17
C ASN A 165 -5.43 7.03 -20.65
N GLY A 166 -5.97 6.02 -19.94
CA GLY A 166 -7.26 5.42 -20.24
C GLY A 166 -8.40 6.44 -20.16
N MET A 167 -8.43 7.25 -19.10
CA MET A 167 -9.43 8.31 -18.93
C MET A 167 -9.33 9.38 -20.03
N VAL A 168 -8.13 9.88 -20.30
CA VAL A 168 -7.91 10.92 -21.33
C VAL A 168 -8.28 10.39 -22.72
N ASN A 169 -7.85 9.17 -23.08
CA ASN A 169 -8.21 8.57 -24.36
C ASN A 169 -9.72 8.36 -24.50
N LYS A 170 -10.41 7.92 -23.44
CA LYS A 170 -11.86 7.76 -23.46
C LYS A 170 -12.57 9.10 -23.68
N ALA A 171 -12.14 10.15 -22.99
CA ALA A 171 -12.71 11.49 -23.12
C ALA A 171 -12.43 12.16 -24.48
N LEU A 172 -11.27 11.90 -25.08
CA LEU A 172 -10.94 12.39 -26.42
C LEU A 172 -11.75 11.64 -27.50
N ARG A 173 -11.85 10.31 -27.38
CA ARG A 173 -12.63 9.48 -28.32
C ARG A 173 -14.11 9.86 -28.32
N SER A 174 -14.71 10.16 -27.17
CA SER A 174 -16.09 10.63 -27.08
C SER A 174 -16.32 12.00 -27.75
N ARG A 175 -15.24 12.72 -28.08
CA ARG A 175 -15.25 13.99 -28.81
C ARG A 175 -14.73 13.85 -30.26
N GLY A 176 -14.58 12.62 -30.76
CA GLY A 176 -14.04 12.36 -32.10
C GLY A 176 -12.56 12.69 -32.27
N LYS A 177 -11.82 12.92 -31.18
CA LYS A 177 -10.39 13.27 -31.19
C LYS A 177 -9.54 12.08 -30.79
N THR A 178 -8.35 11.98 -31.36
CA THR A 178 -7.34 11.00 -30.98
C THR A 178 -6.02 11.71 -30.68
N ILE A 179 -5.21 11.10 -29.83
CA ILE A 179 -3.88 11.60 -29.47
C ILE A 179 -2.87 10.49 -29.69
N ALA A 180 -1.69 10.84 -30.22
CA ALA A 180 -0.61 9.88 -30.38
C ALA A 180 -0.17 9.36 -28.99
N PRO A 181 0.00 8.03 -28.80
CA PRO A 181 0.38 7.43 -27.52
C PRO A 181 1.63 8.04 -26.89
N ALA A 182 2.64 8.37 -27.71
CA ALA A 182 3.88 9.01 -27.26
C ALA A 182 3.64 10.41 -26.67
N ARG A 183 2.77 11.20 -27.29
CA ARG A 183 2.42 12.54 -26.81
C ARG A 183 1.63 12.46 -25.52
N LEU A 184 0.67 11.54 -25.43
CA LEU A 184 -0.10 11.31 -24.21
C LEU A 184 0.81 10.85 -23.06
N ASN A 185 1.71 9.89 -23.30
CA ASN A 185 2.67 9.44 -22.30
C ASN A 185 3.57 10.56 -21.78
N ARG A 186 4.03 11.47 -22.65
CA ARG A 186 4.84 12.63 -22.24
C ARG A 186 4.03 13.60 -21.39
N LEU A 187 2.79 13.90 -21.79
CA LEU A 187 1.89 14.77 -21.03
C LEU A 187 1.59 14.17 -19.64
N THR A 188 1.27 12.88 -19.58
CA THR A 188 1.02 12.17 -18.33
C THR A 188 2.27 12.14 -17.46
N GLY A 189 3.45 11.90 -18.03
CA GLY A 189 4.72 11.98 -17.30
C GLY A 189 4.97 13.36 -16.69
N LEU A 190 4.77 14.43 -17.47
CA LEU A 190 4.91 15.80 -16.99
C LEU A 190 3.89 16.13 -15.89
N PHE A 191 2.62 15.76 -16.08
CA PHE A 191 1.57 15.96 -15.10
C PHE A 191 1.88 15.24 -13.77
N MET A 192 2.31 13.98 -13.84
CA MET A 192 2.68 13.21 -12.65
C MET A 192 3.89 13.82 -11.95
N LEU A 193 4.91 14.26 -12.69
CA LEU A 193 6.08 14.92 -12.12
C LEU A 193 5.70 16.22 -11.39
N LEU A 194 4.93 17.10 -12.04
CA LEU A 194 4.53 18.38 -11.45
C LEU A 194 3.65 18.21 -10.22
N THR A 195 2.67 17.29 -10.28
CA THR A 195 1.79 17.04 -9.14
C THR A 195 2.51 16.38 -7.98
N THR A 196 3.38 15.40 -8.23
CA THR A 196 4.18 14.76 -7.17
C THR A 196 5.19 15.73 -6.56
N TRP A 197 5.82 16.59 -7.37
CA TRP A 197 6.71 17.64 -6.85
C TRP A 197 5.97 18.67 -6.01
N LEU A 198 4.79 19.11 -6.44
CA LEU A 198 3.94 20.00 -5.65
C LEU A 198 3.58 19.38 -4.30
N VAL A 199 3.06 18.15 -4.30
CA VAL A 199 2.70 17.43 -3.07
C VAL A 199 3.92 17.24 -2.17
N ALA A 200 5.08 16.86 -2.73
CA ALA A 200 6.31 16.72 -1.96
C ALA A 200 6.81 18.04 -1.35
N THR A 201 6.56 19.17 -2.03
CA THR A 201 6.93 20.51 -1.52
C THR A 201 6.00 20.98 -0.41
N LEU A 202 4.71 20.60 -0.47
CA LEU A 202 3.72 20.91 0.56
C LEU A 202 3.87 20.05 1.82
N ASP A 203 4.57 18.91 1.72
CA ASP A 203 4.80 17.93 2.78
C ASP A 203 3.56 17.62 3.65
N PRO A 204 2.42 17.23 3.03
CA PRO A 204 1.24 16.85 3.80
C PRO A 204 1.52 15.60 4.63
N ASN A 205 0.84 15.48 5.78
CA ASN A 205 0.95 14.29 6.62
C ASN A 205 0.51 13.03 5.85
N ILE A 206 1.42 12.05 5.75
CA ILE A 206 1.20 10.85 4.93
C ILE A 206 0.03 10.01 5.47
N LEU A 207 -0.08 9.88 6.80
CA LEU A 207 -1.20 9.15 7.41
C LEU A 207 -2.53 9.85 7.12
N GLY A 208 -2.57 11.17 7.24
CA GLY A 208 -3.74 11.96 6.88
C GLY A 208 -4.16 11.78 5.41
N MET A 209 -3.21 11.74 4.47
CA MET A 209 -3.51 11.44 3.07
C MET A 209 -4.10 10.04 2.87
N ILE A 210 -3.56 9.04 3.59
CA ILE A 210 -4.05 7.65 3.55
C ILE A 210 -5.45 7.57 4.13
N GLU A 211 -5.72 8.22 5.25
CA GLU A 211 -7.01 8.17 5.94
C GLU A 211 -8.12 8.90 5.17
N THR A 212 -7.81 10.08 4.61
CA THR A 212 -8.82 10.97 4.01
C THR A 212 -9.08 10.73 2.52
N LEU A 213 -8.03 10.61 1.71
CA LEU A 213 -8.12 10.51 0.24
C LEU A 213 -7.89 9.07 -0.23
N GLY A 214 -6.83 8.43 0.26
CA GLY A 214 -6.42 7.09 -0.16
C GLY A 214 -7.43 6.02 0.23
N GLY A 215 -7.83 6.02 1.50
CA GLY A 215 -8.70 5.04 2.15
C GLY A 215 -10.00 4.80 1.40
N PRO A 216 -10.86 5.83 1.19
CA PRO A 216 -12.18 5.61 0.58
C PRO A 216 -12.08 5.16 -0.87
N VAL A 217 -11.21 5.79 -1.65
CA VAL A 217 -11.01 5.45 -3.06
C VAL A 217 -10.51 4.00 -3.18
N ILE A 218 -9.52 3.61 -2.39
CA ILE A 218 -8.94 2.27 -2.45
C ILE A 218 -9.90 1.22 -1.89
N ALA A 219 -10.62 1.50 -0.80
CA ALA A 219 -11.62 0.57 -0.27
C ALA A 219 -12.72 0.28 -1.30
N MET A 220 -13.21 1.31 -2.00
CA MET A 220 -14.18 1.12 -3.08
C MET A 220 -13.61 0.30 -4.24
N ILE A 221 -12.38 0.59 -4.68
CA ILE A 221 -11.74 -0.11 -5.79
C ILE A 221 -11.39 -1.56 -5.44
N LEU A 222 -10.96 -1.85 -4.21
CA LEU A 222 -10.52 -3.19 -3.81
C LEU A 222 -11.67 -4.09 -3.38
N PHE A 223 -12.67 -3.57 -2.68
CA PHE A 223 -13.75 -4.38 -2.11
C PHE A 223 -15.05 -4.32 -2.91
N LEU A 224 -15.52 -3.11 -3.26
CA LEU A 224 -16.84 -2.96 -3.88
C LEU A 224 -16.81 -3.16 -5.41
N MET A 225 -15.81 -2.58 -6.09
CA MET A 225 -15.72 -2.62 -7.55
C MET A 225 -15.64 -4.05 -8.10
N PRO A 226 -14.86 -4.99 -7.54
CA PRO A 226 -14.84 -6.37 -8.05
C PRO A 226 -16.19 -7.07 -7.87
N MET A 227 -16.86 -6.82 -6.74
CA MET A 227 -18.17 -7.41 -6.44
C MET A 227 -19.25 -6.90 -7.40
N TYR A 228 -19.24 -5.60 -7.70
CA TYR A 228 -20.07 -5.01 -8.74
C TYR A 228 -19.75 -5.62 -10.12
N ALA A 229 -18.47 -5.79 -10.43
CA ALA A 229 -18.03 -6.27 -11.73
C ALA A 229 -18.41 -7.74 -11.98
N ILE A 230 -18.38 -8.61 -10.95
CA ILE A 230 -18.86 -10.00 -11.03
C ILE A 230 -20.34 -10.07 -11.44
N GLN A 231 -21.17 -9.13 -10.98
CA GLN A 231 -22.60 -9.10 -11.30
C GLN A 231 -22.87 -8.55 -12.71
N LYS A 232 -22.11 -7.53 -13.13
CA LYS A 232 -22.35 -6.80 -14.38
C LYS A 232 -21.64 -7.38 -15.60
N VAL A 233 -20.48 -8.00 -15.45
CA VAL A 233 -19.68 -8.50 -16.57
C VAL A 233 -19.90 -10.02 -16.72
N PRO A 234 -20.50 -10.50 -17.84
CA PRO A 234 -20.83 -11.92 -18.01
C PRO A 234 -19.62 -12.85 -17.82
N ALA A 235 -18.44 -12.46 -18.32
CA ALA A 235 -17.21 -13.23 -18.20
C ALA A 235 -16.71 -13.41 -16.75
N MET A 236 -17.12 -12.53 -15.82
CA MET A 236 -16.76 -12.62 -14.40
C MET A 236 -17.78 -13.37 -13.54
N ARG A 237 -18.94 -13.74 -14.10
CA ARG A 237 -19.96 -14.52 -13.37
C ARG A 237 -19.48 -15.87 -12.89
N LYS A 238 -18.40 -16.41 -13.48
CA LYS A 238 -17.72 -17.62 -12.99
C LYS A 238 -17.22 -17.51 -11.54
N TYR A 239 -17.09 -16.31 -10.99
CA TYR A 239 -16.70 -16.05 -9.60
C TYR A 239 -17.88 -15.66 -8.69
N SER A 240 -19.13 -15.78 -9.17
CA SER A 240 -20.32 -15.46 -8.37
C SER A 240 -20.69 -16.58 -7.39
N GLY A 241 -21.49 -16.26 -6.37
CA GLY A 241 -22.06 -17.25 -5.46
C GLY A 241 -21.17 -17.74 -4.32
N HIS A 242 -19.89 -17.33 -4.26
CA HIS A 242 -19.01 -17.69 -3.16
C HIS A 242 -19.27 -16.85 -1.90
N ILE A 243 -19.25 -17.48 -0.71
CA ILE A 243 -19.38 -16.81 0.60
C ILE A 243 -18.28 -15.75 0.80
N SER A 244 -17.11 -15.96 0.21
CA SER A 244 -16.02 -14.97 0.19
C SER A 244 -16.47 -13.62 -0.38
N ASN A 245 -17.42 -13.59 -1.32
CA ASN A 245 -17.91 -12.35 -1.91
C ASN A 245 -18.66 -11.51 -0.85
N LEU A 246 -19.47 -12.16 -0.02
CA LEU A 246 -20.16 -11.49 1.09
C LEU A 246 -19.14 -10.93 2.09
N PHE A 247 -18.12 -11.72 2.45
CA PHE A 247 -17.05 -11.27 3.35
C PHE A 247 -16.34 -10.03 2.81
N VAL A 248 -15.96 -10.02 1.52
CA VAL A 248 -15.31 -8.88 0.85
C VAL A 248 -16.19 -7.63 0.90
N VAL A 249 -17.50 -7.76 0.62
CA VAL A 249 -18.44 -6.64 0.72
C VAL A 249 -18.53 -6.11 2.15
N LEU A 250 -18.69 -6.98 3.14
CA LEU A 250 -18.85 -6.57 4.54
C LEU A 250 -17.61 -5.82 5.05
N ILE A 251 -16.41 -6.35 4.81
CA ILE A 251 -15.15 -5.68 5.18
C ILE A 251 -15.01 -4.34 4.44
N GLY A 252 -15.38 -4.29 3.16
CA GLY A 252 -15.39 -3.04 2.39
C GLY A 252 -16.31 -1.97 3.00
N LEU A 253 -17.52 -2.36 3.42
CA LEU A 253 -18.47 -1.46 4.07
C LEU A 253 -17.96 -0.98 5.43
N ILE A 254 -17.33 -1.86 6.22
CA ILE A 254 -16.72 -1.50 7.51
C ILE A 254 -15.55 -0.52 7.31
N ALA A 255 -14.71 -0.73 6.30
CA ALA A 255 -13.62 0.18 5.97
C ALA A 255 -14.15 1.56 5.58
N ILE A 256 -15.17 1.59 4.69
CA ILE A 256 -15.80 2.84 4.24
C ILE A 256 -16.47 3.58 5.40
N SER A 257 -17.13 2.87 6.31
CA SER A 257 -17.77 3.51 7.48
C SER A 257 -16.74 4.15 8.42
N ALA A 258 -15.58 3.52 8.63
CA ALA A 258 -14.49 4.11 9.42
C ALA A 258 -13.99 5.43 8.82
N ILE A 259 -13.87 5.46 7.49
CA ILE A 259 -13.43 6.66 6.77
C ILE A 259 -14.47 7.77 6.87
N PHE A 260 -15.74 7.47 6.63
CA PHE A 260 -16.81 8.47 6.76
C PHE A 260 -16.85 9.05 8.18
N TYR A 261 -16.67 8.21 9.21
CA TYR A 261 -16.58 8.69 10.58
C TYR A 261 -15.40 9.64 10.79
N SER A 262 -14.21 9.30 10.26
CA SER A 262 -13.01 10.12 10.36
C SER A 262 -13.06 11.42 9.55
N LEU A 263 -13.91 11.52 8.51
CA LEU A 263 -14.08 12.73 7.70
C LEU A 263 -15.11 13.70 8.28
N VAL A 264 -16.07 13.20 9.05
CA VAL A 264 -17.17 13.99 9.63
C VAL A 264 -16.81 14.57 11.00
N LYS A 265 -15.84 13.96 11.70
CA LYS A 265 -15.28 14.46 12.96
C LYS A 265 -13.99 15.24 12.72
#